data_AF-A0A915YHD4-F1
#
_entry.id   AF-A0A915YHD4-F1
#
_cell.length_a   1.000
_cell.length_b   1.000
_cell.length_c   1.000
_cell.angle_alpha   90.00
_cell.angle_beta   90.00
_cell.angle_gamma   90.00
#
_symmetry.space_group_name_H-M   'P 1'
#
loop_
_entity.id
_entity.type
_entity.pdbx_description
1 polymer ?
#
loop_
_entity_poly.entity_id
_entity_poly.type
_entity_poly.pdbx_seq_one_letter_code
_entity_poly.pdbx_strand_id
1 'polypeptide(L)'
;MKKNKLNLMSLTCKQCGSKIIQFDFSEEQKLEIWELIAQDYRLSAVKKIKDEYLWNHKDAKIIVAHFNKDFGKCHRCEYDKLEGENTDCPKCKAFNYNLKIEPPFNR
;
A
#
# COMPACT_ATOMS: atom_id res chain seq x y z
N MET A 1 18.39 18.81 -9.29
CA MET A 1 18.01 17.61 -8.50
C MET A 1 17.84 16.44 -9.46
N LYS A 2 18.64 15.38 -9.31
CA LYS A 2 18.64 14.23 -10.22
C LYS A 2 17.33 13.46 -10.03
N LYS A 3 16.51 13.38 -11.07
CA LYS A 3 15.36 12.47 -11.12
C LYS A 3 15.92 11.05 -11.09
N ASN A 4 16.01 10.43 -9.92
CA ASN A 4 16.30 9.00 -9.85
C ASN A 4 15.16 8.29 -10.57
N LYS A 5 15.47 7.76 -11.74
CA LYS A 5 14.56 6.93 -12.53
C LYS A 5 14.49 5.59 -11.81
N LEU A 6 13.73 5.54 -10.72
CA LEU A 6 13.37 4.30 -10.04
C LEU A 6 12.78 3.36 -11.10
N ASN A 7 13.22 2.10 -11.12
CA ASN A 7 12.63 1.08 -11.97
C ASN A 7 11.23 0.78 -11.43
N LEU A 8 10.24 1.46 -11.98
CA LEU A 8 8.85 1.38 -11.54
C LEU A 8 8.20 0.16 -12.17
N MET A 9 8.11 -0.93 -11.41
CA MET A 9 7.20 -2.01 -11.80
C MET A 9 5.77 -1.53 -11.57
N SER A 10 4.95 -1.59 -12.62
CA SER A 10 3.54 -1.26 -12.52
C SER A 10 2.69 -2.49 -12.75
N LEU A 11 1.80 -2.75 -11.82
CA LEU A 11 0.75 -3.76 -11.91
C LEU A 11 -0.58 -3.08 -12.21
N THR A 12 -1.57 -3.86 -12.63
CA THR A 12 -2.96 -3.37 -12.75
C THR A 12 -3.81 -4.16 -11.77
N CYS A 13 -4.53 -3.45 -10.90
CA CYS A 13 -5.50 -4.08 -10.01
C CYS A 13 -6.62 -4.68 -10.86
N LYS A 14 -6.77 -6.01 -10.81
CA LYS A 14 -7.76 -6.74 -11.61
C LYS A 14 -9.21 -6.44 -11.21
N GLN A 15 -9.42 -5.90 -10.02
CA GLN A 15 -10.75 -5.46 -9.59
C GLN A 15 -11.12 -4.09 -10.19
N CYS A 16 -10.31 -3.06 -9.96
CA CYS A 16 -10.70 -1.67 -10.22
C CYS A 16 -10.04 -1.07 -11.48
N GLY A 17 -9.13 -1.80 -12.12
CA GLY A 17 -8.39 -1.35 -13.30
C GLY A 17 -7.33 -0.28 -13.02
N SER A 18 -7.13 0.13 -11.76
CA SER A 18 -6.11 1.12 -11.42
C SER A 18 -4.72 0.56 -11.68
N LYS A 19 -3.86 1.39 -12.28
CA LYS A 19 -2.42 1.14 -12.39
C LYS A 19 -1.80 1.33 -11.01
N ILE A 20 -1.36 0.23 -10.41
CA ILE A 20 -0.66 0.18 -9.14
C ILE A 20 0.82 0.31 -9.44
N ILE A 21 1.49 1.28 -8.82
CA ILE A 21 2.93 1.39 -8.96
C ILE A 21 3.58 0.76 -7.74
N GLN A 22 4.30 -0.34 -7.94
CA GLN A 22 5.06 -0.98 -6.87
C GLN A 22 6.30 -0.14 -6.62
N PHE A 23 6.47 0.27 -5.38
CA PHE A 23 7.64 0.99 -4.93
C PHE A 23 8.31 0.25 -3.81
N ASP A 24 9.63 0.36 -3.81
CA ASP A 24 10.48 -0.17 -2.79
C ASP A 24 10.55 0.85 -1.64
N PHE A 25 9.46 0.94 -0.86
CA PHE A 25 9.48 1.70 0.39
C PHE A 25 10.48 1.04 1.35
N SER A 26 11.29 1.83 2.04
CA SER A 26 12.06 1.30 3.16
C SER A 26 11.13 0.75 4.25
N GLU A 27 11.64 -0.14 5.11
CA GLU A 27 10.85 -0.65 6.24
C GLU A 27 10.29 0.47 7.13
N GLU A 28 11.08 1.54 7.34
CA GLU A 28 10.64 2.74 8.05
C GLU A 28 9.45 3.42 7.34
N GLN A 29 9.53 3.64 6.03
CA GLN A 29 8.45 4.24 5.25
C GLN A 29 7.19 3.36 5.26
N LYS A 30 7.35 2.04 5.15
CA LYS A 30 6.23 1.09 5.26
C LYS A 30 5.55 1.21 6.61
N LEU A 31 6.34 1.27 7.70
CA LEU A 31 5.83 1.41 9.07
C LEU A 31 5.08 2.74 9.25
N GLU A 32 5.67 3.87 8.84
CA GLU A 32 5.05 5.19 8.94
C GLU A 32 3.69 5.28 8.20
N ILE A 33 3.63 4.73 6.98
CA ILE A 33 2.38 4.69 6.20
C ILE A 33 1.36 3.77 6.88
N TRP A 34 1.81 2.60 7.34
CA TRP A 34 0.95 1.62 7.99
C TRP A 34 0.36 2.16 9.29
N GLU A 35 1.13 2.82 10.15
CA GLU A 35 0.63 3.41 11.40
C GLU A 35 -0.56 4.34 11.17
N LEU A 36 -0.51 5.15 10.10
CA LEU A 36 -1.60 6.04 9.71
C LEU A 36 -2.83 5.25 9.24
N ILE A 37 -2.64 4.21 8.42
CA ILE A 37 -3.74 3.37 7.93
C ILE A 37 -4.36 2.56 9.06
N ALA A 38 -3.54 2.08 9.99
CA ALA A 38 -3.96 1.24 11.10
C ALA A 38 -4.81 2.03 12.11
N GLN A 39 -4.64 3.36 12.16
CA GLN A 39 -5.46 4.33 12.89
C GLN A 39 -6.58 4.95 12.03
N ASP A 40 -6.79 4.44 10.80
CA ASP A 40 -7.77 4.92 9.82
C ASP A 40 -7.56 6.38 9.34
N TYR A 41 -6.37 6.95 9.56
CA TYR A 41 -5.93 8.26 9.05
C TYR A 41 -5.49 8.23 7.59
N ARG A 42 -6.33 7.69 6.70
CA ARG A 42 -6.02 7.50 5.27
C ARG A 42 -5.68 8.81 4.54
N LEU A 43 -6.33 9.93 4.87
CA LEU A 43 -6.03 11.23 4.26
C LEU A 43 -4.61 11.71 4.62
N SER A 44 -4.19 11.49 5.87
CA SER A 44 -2.83 11.80 6.33
C SER A 44 -1.80 10.91 5.62
N ALA A 45 -2.11 9.63 5.41
CA ALA A 45 -1.25 8.72 4.65
C ALA A 45 -1.06 9.19 3.19
N VAL A 46 -2.16 9.60 2.52
CA VAL A 46 -2.09 10.15 1.15
C VAL A 46 -1.22 11.41 1.13
N LYS A 47 -1.39 12.31 2.11
CA LYS A 47 -0.60 13.53 2.22
C LYS A 47 0.89 13.23 2.42
N LYS A 48 1.23 12.32 3.34
CA LYS A 48 2.61 11.92 3.62
C LYS A 48 3.30 11.35 2.38
N ILE A 49 2.65 10.40 1.68
CA ILE A 49 3.20 9.82 0.44
C ILE A 49 3.43 10.89 -0.63
N LYS A 50 2.46 11.79 -0.82
CA LYS A 50 2.56 12.87 -1.81
C LYS A 50 3.69 13.85 -1.47
N ASP A 51 3.74 14.34 -0.23
CA ASP A 51 4.59 15.46 0.15
C ASP A 51 6.02 15.02 0.46
N GLU A 52 6.21 13.87 1.11
CA GLU A 52 7.53 13.43 1.59
C GLU A 52 8.23 12.48 0.61
N TYR A 53 7.47 11.64 -0.10
CA TYR A 53 8.06 10.69 -1.04
C TYR A 53 7.96 11.16 -2.51
N LEU A 54 7.50 12.41 -2.74
CA LEU A 54 7.45 13.12 -4.03
C LEU A 54 6.56 12.46 -5.11
N TRP A 55 5.40 11.98 -4.70
CA TRP A 55 4.46 11.33 -5.60
C TRP A 55 3.36 12.25 -6.07
N ASN A 56 2.82 11.95 -7.26
CA ASN A 56 1.60 12.63 -7.64
C ASN A 56 0.43 12.17 -6.75
N HIS A 57 -0.54 13.06 -6.59
CA HIS A 57 -1.68 12.84 -5.72
C HIS A 57 -2.51 11.60 -6.12
N LYS A 58 -2.60 11.30 -7.42
CA LYS A 58 -3.36 10.17 -7.93
C LYS A 58 -2.76 8.84 -7.47
N ASP A 59 -1.45 8.68 -7.60
CA ASP A 59 -0.76 7.45 -7.21
C ASP A 59 -0.77 7.26 -5.70
N ALA A 60 -0.56 8.34 -4.93
CA ALA A 60 -0.67 8.30 -3.47
C ALA A 60 -2.06 7.80 -3.01
N LYS A 61 -3.14 8.27 -3.64
CA LYS A 61 -4.51 7.78 -3.36
C LYS A 61 -4.66 6.30 -3.71
N ILE A 62 -4.14 5.87 -4.85
CA ILE A 62 -4.22 4.47 -5.29
C ILE A 62 -3.48 3.56 -4.30
N ILE A 63 -2.28 3.95 -3.87
CA ILE A 63 -1.48 3.16 -2.91
C ILE A 63 -2.26 2.97 -1.61
N VAL A 64 -2.70 4.06 -0.98
CA VAL A 64 -3.44 4.01 0.28
C VAL A 64 -4.75 3.22 0.14
N ALA A 65 -5.42 3.32 -1.01
CA ALA A 65 -6.66 2.58 -1.26
C ALA A 65 -6.46 1.06 -1.34
N HIS A 66 -5.28 0.57 -1.69
CA HIS A 66 -4.95 -0.86 -1.79
C HIS A 66 -4.11 -1.38 -0.63
N PHE A 67 -3.84 -0.54 0.37
CA PHE A 67 -2.98 -0.88 1.48
C PHE A 67 -3.76 -1.59 2.59
N ASN A 68 -3.18 -2.69 3.08
CA ASN A 68 -3.82 -3.55 4.05
C ASN A 68 -3.60 -3.00 5.46
N LYS A 69 -4.69 -2.90 6.23
CA LYS A 69 -4.60 -2.58 7.66
C LYS A 69 -3.96 -3.73 8.44
N ASP A 70 -4.36 -4.95 8.11
CA ASP A 70 -3.92 -6.17 8.76
C ASP A 70 -3.33 -7.13 7.71
N PHE A 71 -2.17 -7.70 8.00
CA PHE A 71 -1.57 -8.74 7.15
C PHE A 71 -2.48 -9.97 7.10
N GLY A 72 -2.63 -10.54 5.91
CA GLY A 72 -3.52 -11.68 5.65
C GLY A 72 -4.95 -11.29 5.28
N LYS A 73 -5.38 -10.05 5.55
CA LYS A 73 -6.76 -9.62 5.30
C LYS A 73 -6.89 -8.68 4.13
N CYS A 74 -7.79 -8.99 3.20
CA CYS A 74 -8.06 -8.16 2.04
C CYS A 74 -8.55 -6.77 2.46
N HIS A 75 -7.97 -5.73 1.84
CA HIS A 75 -8.32 -4.33 2.11
C HIS A 75 -9.76 -3.96 1.67
N ARG A 76 -10.38 -4.77 0.81
CA ARG A 76 -11.68 -4.46 0.16
C ARG A 76 -12.83 -5.37 0.58
N CYS A 77 -12.57 -6.65 0.82
CA CYS A 77 -13.59 -7.64 1.13
C CYS A 77 -13.19 -8.46 2.36
N GLU A 78 -14.08 -9.34 2.83
CA GLU A 78 -13.90 -10.09 4.07
C GLU A 78 -12.92 -11.27 3.99
N TYR A 79 -12.21 -11.47 2.86
CA TYR A 79 -11.25 -12.56 2.74
C TYR A 79 -10.02 -12.31 3.63
N ASP A 80 -9.69 -13.25 4.51
CA ASP A 80 -8.71 -13.10 5.60
C ASP A 80 -7.56 -14.13 5.56
N LYS A 81 -7.39 -14.80 4.41
CA LYS A 81 -6.35 -15.82 4.18
C LYS A 81 -5.44 -15.44 3.01
N LEU A 82 -5.06 -14.17 2.90
CA LEU A 82 -4.06 -13.73 1.93
C LEU A 82 -2.69 -14.26 2.33
N GLU A 83 -1.98 -14.82 1.37
CA GLU A 83 -0.63 -15.33 1.55
C GLU A 83 0.35 -14.47 0.74
N GLY A 84 1.50 -14.18 1.35
CA GLY A 84 2.55 -13.37 0.73
C GLY A 84 2.25 -11.87 0.70
N GLU A 85 3.28 -11.10 0.35
CA GLU A 85 3.17 -9.66 0.16
C GLU A 85 2.76 -9.31 -1.27
N ASN A 86 2.17 -8.12 -1.47
CA ASN A 86 1.86 -7.58 -2.80
C ASN A 86 1.05 -8.56 -3.67
N THR A 87 -0.11 -8.99 -3.17
CA THR A 87 -0.86 -10.13 -3.71
C THR A 87 -2.27 -9.74 -4.17
N ASP A 88 -2.81 -10.47 -5.13
CA ASP A 88 -4.20 -10.33 -5.55
C ASP A 88 -5.10 -11.15 -4.63
N CYS A 89 -6.22 -10.57 -4.21
CA CYS A 89 -7.22 -11.32 -3.45
C CYS A 89 -7.86 -12.39 -4.35
N PRO A 90 -7.89 -13.67 -3.94
CA PRO A 90 -8.48 -14.74 -4.75
C PRO A 90 -10.00 -14.58 -4.89
N LYS A 91 -10.67 -13.97 -3.91
CA LYS A 91 -12.13 -13.75 -3.88
C LYS A 91 -12.55 -12.58 -4.77
N CYS A 92 -12.00 -11.39 -4.57
CA CYS A 92 -12.46 -10.16 -5.24
C CYS A 92 -11.50 -9.62 -6.31
N LYS A 93 -10.33 -10.24 -6.48
CA LYS A 93 -9.28 -9.84 -7.45
C LYS A 93 -8.69 -8.44 -7.20
N ALA A 94 -8.97 -7.83 -6.05
CA ALA A 94 -8.32 -6.58 -5.67
C ALA A 94 -6.84 -6.84 -5.39
N PHE A 95 -5.96 -5.97 -5.86
CA PHE A 95 -4.56 -5.97 -5.47
C PHE A 95 -4.44 -5.51 -4.01
N ASN A 96 -3.52 -6.10 -3.24
CA ASN A 96 -3.32 -5.80 -1.82
C ASN A 96 -1.83 -5.53 -1.59
N TYR A 97 -1.49 -4.34 -1.07
CA TYR A 97 -0.20 -4.14 -0.38
C TYR A 97 -0.28 -4.83 0.99
N ASN A 98 -0.32 -6.16 0.95
CA ASN A 98 -0.38 -7.06 2.09
C ASN A 98 0.99 -7.16 2.76
N LEU A 99 1.50 -6.07 3.29
CA LEU A 99 2.88 -6.01 3.78
C LEU A 99 3.00 -6.66 5.16
N LYS A 100 4.05 -7.47 5.36
CA LYS A 100 4.44 -8.00 6.67
C LYS A 100 5.21 -6.90 7.39
N ILE A 101 4.52 -6.20 8.28
CA ILE A 101 5.10 -5.11 9.05
C ILE A 101 5.25 -5.60 10.49
N GLU A 102 6.47 -5.52 11.01
CA GLU A 102 6.78 -5.79 12.41
C GLU A 102 6.79 -4.46 13.16
N PRO A 103 5.69 -4.08 13.85
CA PRO A 103 5.70 -2.87 14.65
C PRO A 103 6.67 -2.99 15.82
N PRO A 104 7.42 -1.93 16.17
CA PRO A 104 8.41 -1.95 17.25
C PRO A 104 7.79 -2.13 18.65
N PHE A 105 6.45 -2.03 18.78
CA PHE A 105 5.73 -2.25 20.03
C PHE A 105 4.53 -3.16 19.80
N ASN A 106 4.34 -4.13 20.71
CA ASN A 106 3.20 -5.04 20.69
C ASN A 106 1.88 -4.26 20.74
N ARG A 107 0.95 -4.67 19.88
CA ARG A 107 -0.38 -4.09 19.74
C ARG A 107 -1.39 -4.75 20.68
#